data_AF-A0A970BZ79-F1
#
_entry.id   AF-A0A970BZ79-F1
#
_cell.length_a   1.000
_cell.length_b   1.000
_cell.length_c   1.000
_cell.angle_alpha   90.00
_cell.angle_beta   90.00
_cell.angle_gamma   90.00
#
_symmetry.space_group_name_H-M   'P 1'
#
loop_
_entity.id
_entity.type
_entity.pdbx_description
1 polymer ?
#
loop_
_entity_poly.entity_id
_entity_poly.type
_entity_poly.pdbx_seq_one_letter_code
_entity_poly.pdbx_strand_id
1 'polypeptide(L)'
;MCGHDFVIKAPSLDDTVLDWLNDEIPDDAPAQAAPVRASATVAQGRSAAAPAPVSAGAPMPVEAATVVEAGLRLSHTDALGAFVLFPPSMLNDSAFRSSMPRCCLGCGSKSHLRVHVVRWQSIYNSADRSQRREDDKPVPATVGAENLIDLPDDKLLAALPVQPNVPNPYNLPFPYYICGRCSPVGAIMTHVRQDAQGNEVCEIGISSLKRAAQFLARNLGRDHEDFKRLYEEIQRGQGDSWSALPLAVRNRIDKWFRAAEGERFVCYLRDSDFAKAESGLGGLVITDRRVVFHKFACHREFPIAEPMEIQVDQHDSIYRITFTSKEVKPAVLKSDPTLLETIEATLNALDATYTIRT
;
A
#
# COMPACT_ATOMS: atom_id res chain seq x y z
N MET A 1 -3.77 42.94 32.95
CA MET A 1 -2.36 42.53 32.89
C MET A 1 -2.21 41.25 33.71
N CYS A 2 -2.03 40.12 33.04
CA CYS A 2 -1.31 38.92 33.50
C CYS A 2 -1.12 38.07 32.24
N GLY A 3 0.08 38.17 31.66
CA GLY A 3 0.49 37.40 30.49
C GLY A 3 0.98 36.03 30.91
N HIS A 4 0.46 35.00 30.23
CA HIS A 4 1.09 33.69 30.18
C HIS A 4 1.38 33.40 28.71
N ASP A 5 2.65 33.60 28.33
CA ASP A 5 3.20 33.16 27.07
C ASP A 5 3.29 31.63 27.11
N PHE A 6 2.38 30.96 26.40
CA PHE A 6 2.52 29.54 26.10
C PHE A 6 3.43 29.41 24.87
N VAL A 7 4.72 29.18 25.13
CA VAL A 7 5.64 28.66 24.11
C VAL A 7 5.27 27.21 23.86
N ILE A 8 4.42 26.98 22.86
CA ILE A 8 4.23 25.65 22.29
C ILE A 8 5.49 25.36 21.48
N LYS A 9 6.38 24.54 22.05
CA LYS A 9 7.42 23.88 21.26
C LYS A 9 6.71 23.02 20.22
N ALA A 10 6.86 23.40 18.95
CA ALA A 10 6.45 22.57 17.83
C ALA A 10 7.04 21.16 18.03
N PRO A 11 6.25 20.08 17.94
CA PRO A 11 6.82 18.79 17.63
C PRO A 11 7.56 18.94 16.30
N SER A 12 8.83 18.52 16.28
CA SER A 12 9.66 18.53 15.09
C SER A 12 8.91 17.88 13.93
N LEU A 13 8.86 18.59 12.81
CA LEU A 13 8.49 18.05 11.51
C LEU A 13 9.41 16.87 11.20
N ASP A 14 8.95 15.67 11.51
CA ASP A 14 9.34 14.42 10.86
C ASP A 14 8.14 13.46 11.04
N ASP A 15 7.82 12.69 10.00
CA ASP A 15 6.93 11.51 9.99
C ASP A 15 5.44 11.64 9.62
N THR A 16 4.91 12.71 8.99
CA THR A 16 3.49 12.63 8.54
C THR A 16 3.14 13.20 7.16
N VAL A 17 4.04 13.93 6.50
CA VAL A 17 3.75 14.53 5.17
C VAL A 17 4.82 14.20 4.09
N LEU A 18 5.92 13.50 4.44
CA LEU A 18 6.97 13.11 3.50
C LEU A 18 6.92 11.64 3.02
N ASP A 19 6.03 10.82 3.57
CA ASP A 19 5.97 9.37 3.30
C ASP A 19 5.48 9.01 1.87
N TRP A 20 4.99 9.99 1.10
CA TRP A 20 4.54 9.76 -0.29
C TRP A 20 5.61 10.09 -1.32
N LEU A 21 6.63 10.87 -0.94
CA LEU A 21 7.72 11.33 -1.82
C LEU A 21 9.07 10.66 -1.51
N ASN A 22 9.30 10.14 -0.29
CA ASN A 22 10.62 9.65 0.14
C ASN A 22 10.71 8.15 0.49
N ASP A 23 9.76 7.32 0.05
CA ASP A 23 9.86 5.86 0.20
C ASP A 23 10.91 5.32 -0.82
N GLU A 24 12.20 5.61 -0.59
CA GLU A 24 13.27 4.75 -1.06
C GLU A 24 12.99 3.35 -0.52
N ILE A 25 12.93 2.36 -1.40
CA ILE A 25 12.74 0.97 -1.01
C ILE A 25 13.87 0.62 -0.04
N PRO A 26 13.60 0.33 1.25
CA PRO A 26 14.68 0.16 2.22
C PRO A 26 15.60 -1.00 1.79
N ASP A 27 16.90 -0.73 1.82
CA ASP A 27 17.94 -1.76 1.87
C ASP A 27 18.07 -2.20 3.34
N ASP A 28 17.58 -3.40 3.65
CA ASP A 28 17.73 -3.96 5.00
C ASP A 28 19.17 -4.47 5.21
N ALA A 29 19.78 -4.03 6.32
CA ALA A 29 21.10 -4.45 6.80
C ALA A 29 21.04 -5.78 7.60
N PRO A 30 22.07 -6.65 7.54
CA PRO A 30 21.99 -8.00 8.09
C PRO A 30 22.14 -8.09 9.62
N ALA A 31 21.38 -8.99 10.23
CA ALA A 31 21.48 -9.36 11.63
C ALA A 31 22.71 -10.26 11.91
N GLN A 32 23.40 -9.99 13.02
CA GLN A 32 24.63 -10.67 13.44
C GLN A 32 24.39 -12.13 13.86
N ALA A 33 25.17 -13.07 13.30
CA ALA A 33 25.21 -14.46 13.76
C ALA A 33 26.30 -14.67 14.83
N ALA A 34 25.92 -15.27 15.96
CA ALA A 34 26.84 -15.78 16.98
C ALA A 34 27.43 -17.16 16.57
N PRO A 35 28.64 -17.52 17.01
CA PRO A 35 29.44 -18.56 16.37
C PRO A 35 29.10 -19.98 16.86
N VAL A 36 28.94 -20.91 15.92
CA VAL A 36 28.89 -22.36 16.20
C VAL A 36 30.29 -22.95 16.03
N ARG A 37 30.80 -23.56 17.11
CA ARG A 37 32.03 -24.37 17.14
C ARG A 37 31.91 -25.59 16.23
N ALA A 38 32.90 -25.79 15.37
CA ALA A 38 33.21 -27.11 14.81
C ALA A 38 34.71 -27.39 14.92
N SER A 39 35.02 -28.52 15.54
CA SER A 39 36.36 -29.08 15.70
C SER A 39 36.92 -29.56 14.36
N ALA A 40 38.20 -29.29 14.09
CA ALA A 40 38.99 -30.07 13.15
C ALA A 40 40.44 -30.18 13.63
N THR A 41 40.92 -31.42 13.66
CA THR A 41 42.21 -31.86 14.19
C THR A 41 43.32 -31.70 13.13
N VAL A 42 44.36 -30.95 13.50
CA VAL A 42 45.81 -31.10 13.22
C VAL A 42 46.29 -31.65 11.86
N ALA A 43 47.04 -30.82 11.13
CA ALA A 43 48.34 -31.21 10.55
C ALA A 43 49.28 -29.98 10.48
N GLN A 44 50.49 -30.14 11.01
CA GLN A 44 51.54 -29.12 11.15
C GLN A 44 52.41 -28.99 9.90
N GLY A 45 52.92 -27.77 9.66
CA GLY A 45 54.06 -27.50 8.78
C GLY A 45 54.48 -26.02 8.83
N ARG A 46 55.59 -25.72 9.51
CA ARG A 46 56.23 -24.39 9.65
C ARG A 46 56.96 -23.97 8.36
N SER A 47 56.92 -22.70 7.95
CA SER A 47 58.00 -21.68 8.16
C SER A 47 57.96 -20.48 7.17
N ALA A 48 58.21 -19.28 7.74
CA ALA A 48 58.94 -18.10 7.22
C ALA A 48 58.39 -17.16 6.08
N ALA A 49 57.82 -16.04 6.55
CA ALA A 49 57.90 -14.60 6.17
C ALA A 49 58.27 -14.04 4.76
N ALA A 50 57.42 -13.06 4.36
CA ALA A 50 57.60 -11.80 3.57
C ALA A 50 57.25 -11.80 2.06
N PRO A 51 56.86 -10.63 1.48
CA PRO A 51 55.70 -9.78 1.75
C PRO A 51 54.67 -9.78 0.58
N ALA A 52 53.54 -9.09 0.80
CA ALA A 52 52.29 -9.09 0.03
C ALA A 52 52.37 -8.88 -1.51
N PRO A 53 51.32 -9.36 -2.21
CA PRO A 53 50.62 -8.50 -3.15
C PRO A 53 49.14 -8.36 -2.80
N VAL A 54 48.64 -7.15 -3.04
CA VAL A 54 47.24 -6.74 -3.14
C VAL A 54 46.42 -7.80 -3.89
N SER A 55 45.50 -8.45 -3.20
CA SER A 55 44.41 -9.21 -3.82
C SER A 55 43.08 -8.57 -3.45
N ALA A 56 42.30 -8.34 -4.50
CA ALA A 56 40.98 -7.75 -4.53
C ALA A 56 40.09 -8.26 -3.39
N GLY A 57 39.33 -7.33 -2.81
CA GLY A 57 38.36 -7.60 -1.75
C GLY A 57 37.48 -8.79 -2.11
N ALA A 58 37.43 -9.75 -1.21
CA ALA A 58 36.53 -10.88 -1.28
C ALA A 58 35.08 -10.38 -1.44
N PRO A 59 34.28 -10.96 -2.36
CA PRO A 59 32.85 -10.68 -2.38
C PRO A 59 32.25 -11.17 -1.07
N MET A 60 31.54 -10.28 -0.38
CA MET A 60 30.73 -10.62 0.77
C MET A 60 29.71 -11.71 0.39
N PRO A 61 29.35 -12.62 1.30
CA PRO A 61 28.31 -13.60 1.02
C PRO A 61 26.98 -12.85 0.92
N VAL A 62 26.50 -12.72 -0.32
CA VAL A 62 25.10 -12.39 -0.61
C VAL A 62 24.29 -13.54 -0.02
N GLU A 63 23.46 -13.26 0.98
CA GLU A 63 22.37 -14.18 1.32
C GLU A 63 21.60 -14.40 0.03
N ALA A 64 21.71 -15.60 -0.53
CA ALA A 64 21.04 -15.96 -1.75
C ALA A 64 19.54 -15.81 -1.50
N ALA A 65 18.96 -14.72 -2.01
CA ALA A 65 17.55 -14.69 -2.33
C ALA A 65 17.31 -15.95 -3.15
N THR A 66 16.51 -16.87 -2.61
CA THR A 66 16.01 -18.01 -3.38
C THR A 66 15.19 -17.43 -4.52
N VAL A 67 15.84 -17.20 -5.66
CA VAL A 67 15.21 -16.82 -6.92
C VAL A 67 14.30 -17.98 -7.28
N VAL A 68 12.99 -17.81 -7.09
CA VAL A 68 12.00 -18.80 -7.54
C VAL A 68 11.75 -18.52 -9.02
N GLU A 69 12.69 -18.92 -9.86
CA GLU A 69 12.64 -18.76 -11.34
C GLU A 69 11.60 -19.70 -12.02
N ALA A 70 10.64 -20.24 -11.27
CA ALA A 70 9.66 -21.20 -11.75
C ALA A 70 8.35 -20.52 -12.19
N GLY A 71 8.41 -19.74 -13.26
CA GLY A 71 7.21 -19.30 -14.00
C GLY A 71 6.38 -18.17 -13.39
N LEU A 72 6.89 -17.49 -12.36
CA LEU A 72 6.32 -16.23 -11.86
C LEU A 72 6.59 -15.10 -12.87
N ARG A 73 5.55 -14.39 -13.31
CA ARG A 73 5.72 -13.25 -14.24
C ARG A 73 4.66 -12.18 -14.06
N LEU A 74 5.02 -10.93 -14.31
CA LEU A 74 4.05 -9.85 -14.42
C LEU A 74 3.27 -10.03 -15.74
N SER A 75 1.95 -10.15 -15.64
CA SER A 75 1.06 -10.32 -16.78
C SER A 75 0.75 -8.97 -17.41
N HIS A 76 0.08 -8.13 -16.65
CA HIS A 76 -0.35 -6.80 -17.05
C HIS A 76 -0.54 -5.93 -15.82
N THR A 77 -0.66 -4.64 -16.08
CA THR A 77 -1.10 -3.63 -15.12
C THR A 77 -2.32 -2.94 -15.71
N ASP A 78 -3.26 -2.60 -14.85
CA ASP A 78 -4.45 -1.84 -15.26
C ASP A 78 -4.93 -0.95 -14.11
N ALA A 79 -6.13 -0.39 -14.26
CA ALA A 79 -6.74 0.45 -13.24
C ALA A 79 -6.99 -0.29 -11.91
N LEU A 80 -7.06 -1.61 -11.87
CA LEU A 80 -7.32 -2.40 -10.68
C LEU A 80 -6.03 -2.73 -9.90
N GLY A 81 -4.87 -2.77 -10.57
CA GLY A 81 -3.58 -3.04 -9.95
C GLY A 81 -2.56 -3.70 -10.88
N ALA A 82 -1.57 -4.36 -10.29
CA ALA A 82 -0.61 -5.19 -11.02
C ALA A 82 -0.96 -6.68 -10.84
N PHE A 83 -0.99 -7.41 -11.95
CA PHE A 83 -1.38 -8.80 -11.99
C PHE A 83 -0.20 -9.70 -12.30
N VAL A 84 0.03 -10.66 -11.41
CA VAL A 84 1.16 -11.57 -11.49
C VAL A 84 0.65 -12.99 -11.69
N LEU A 85 1.24 -13.70 -12.65
CA LEU A 85 0.93 -15.08 -12.98
C LEU A 85 1.99 -16.02 -12.43
N PHE A 86 1.56 -17.20 -11.98
CA PHE A 86 2.45 -18.28 -11.55
C PHE A 86 1.77 -19.65 -11.62
N PRO A 87 2.53 -20.74 -11.73
CA PRO A 87 1.97 -22.09 -11.63
C PRO A 87 1.49 -22.39 -10.20
N PRO A 88 0.40 -23.17 -10.02
CA PRO A 88 -0.10 -23.56 -8.69
C PRO A 88 0.94 -24.26 -7.82
N SER A 89 1.93 -24.94 -8.42
CA SER A 89 3.01 -25.61 -7.69
C SER A 89 3.77 -24.67 -6.74
N MET A 90 3.89 -23.37 -7.07
CA MET A 90 4.54 -22.37 -6.20
C MET A 90 3.80 -22.16 -4.88
N LEU A 91 2.49 -22.45 -4.80
CA LEU A 91 1.76 -22.37 -3.53
C LEU A 91 2.22 -23.41 -2.50
N ASN A 92 2.93 -24.46 -2.91
CA ASN A 92 3.55 -25.39 -1.97
C ASN A 92 4.78 -24.80 -1.28
N ASP A 93 5.42 -23.79 -1.88
CA ASP A 93 6.60 -23.13 -1.31
C ASP A 93 6.19 -22.12 -0.22
N SER A 94 6.70 -22.34 1.00
CA SER A 94 6.48 -21.42 2.12
C SER A 94 7.12 -20.06 1.91
N ALA A 95 8.28 -19.98 1.25
CA ALA A 95 8.95 -18.71 0.99
C ALA A 95 8.10 -17.85 0.04
N PHE A 96 7.56 -18.47 -1.02
CA PHE A 96 6.62 -17.82 -1.92
C PHE A 96 5.37 -17.32 -1.18
N ARG A 97 4.73 -18.18 -0.37
CA ARG A 97 3.52 -17.79 0.39
C ARG A 97 3.77 -16.67 1.41
N SER A 98 4.97 -16.58 1.97
CA SER A 98 5.34 -15.51 2.91
C SER A 98 5.88 -14.23 2.25
N SER A 99 6.05 -14.22 0.92
CA SER A 99 6.71 -13.13 0.22
C SER A 99 5.90 -11.82 0.15
N MET A 100 4.60 -11.84 0.48
CA MET A 100 3.78 -10.62 0.53
C MET A 100 4.38 -9.57 1.49
N PRO A 101 4.51 -8.29 1.10
CA PRO A 101 5.09 -7.26 1.96
C PRO A 101 4.39 -7.14 3.31
N ARG A 102 5.16 -7.14 4.41
CA ARG A 102 4.66 -6.99 5.80
C ARG A 102 4.31 -5.52 6.11
N CYS A 103 3.43 -4.96 5.31
CA CYS A 103 2.90 -3.61 5.44
C CYS A 103 1.48 -3.58 4.90
N CYS A 104 0.71 -2.55 5.25
CA CYS A 104 -0.65 -2.41 4.76
C CYS A 104 -0.66 -2.29 3.22
N LEU A 105 -1.35 -3.19 2.53
CA LEU A 105 -1.46 -3.12 1.06
C LEU A 105 -2.17 -1.85 0.57
N GLY A 106 -3.02 -1.24 1.40
CA GLY A 106 -3.74 -0.01 1.07
C GLY A 106 -2.90 1.26 1.23
N CYS A 107 -2.24 1.44 2.38
CA CYS A 107 -1.55 2.69 2.70
C CYS A 107 -0.07 2.57 3.02
N GLY A 108 0.51 1.37 3.07
CA GLY A 108 1.92 1.16 3.40
C GLY A 108 2.28 1.14 4.88
N SER A 109 1.37 1.51 5.78
CA SER A 109 1.63 1.51 7.23
C SER A 109 2.15 0.14 7.70
N LYS A 110 3.16 0.14 8.58
CA LYS A 110 3.69 -1.05 9.26
C LYS A 110 3.04 -1.32 10.62
N SER A 111 2.13 -0.45 11.07
CA SER A 111 1.53 -0.51 12.41
C SER A 111 0.07 -0.98 12.40
N HIS A 112 -0.34 -1.59 13.52
CA HIS A 112 -1.72 -2.09 13.74
C HIS A 112 -2.26 -2.95 12.58
N LEU A 113 -1.39 -3.80 12.05
CA LEU A 113 -1.69 -4.67 10.93
C LEU A 113 -2.50 -5.87 11.37
N ARG A 114 -3.50 -6.22 10.56
CA ARG A 114 -4.28 -7.45 10.66
C ARG A 114 -3.84 -8.37 9.55
N VAL A 115 -3.69 -9.65 9.88
CA VAL A 115 -3.34 -10.69 8.91
C VAL A 115 -4.61 -11.20 8.26
N HIS A 116 -4.61 -11.22 6.93
CA HIS A 116 -5.63 -11.82 6.09
C HIS A 116 -5.00 -12.95 5.26
N VAL A 117 -5.81 -13.86 4.72
CA VAL A 117 -5.33 -14.97 3.89
C VAL A 117 -5.95 -14.86 2.49
N VAL A 118 -5.16 -15.08 1.45
CA VAL A 118 -5.59 -15.03 0.04
C VAL A 118 -6.67 -16.07 -0.25
N ARG A 119 -7.75 -15.57 -0.85
CA ARG A 119 -8.98 -16.21 -1.35
C ARG A 119 -9.00 -16.72 -2.78
N TRP A 120 -8.77 -17.99 -3.12
CA TRP A 120 -8.91 -18.48 -4.51
C TRP A 120 -10.39 -18.66 -4.95
N GLN A 121 -11.08 -17.55 -5.21
CA GLN A 121 -12.54 -17.54 -5.41
C GLN A 121 -13.04 -18.39 -6.59
N SER A 122 -12.23 -18.54 -7.64
CA SER A 122 -12.56 -19.32 -8.84
C SER A 122 -12.54 -20.83 -8.63
N ILE A 123 -11.96 -21.31 -7.51
CA ILE A 123 -11.88 -22.74 -7.16
C ILE A 123 -13.16 -23.21 -6.44
N TYR A 124 -13.91 -22.29 -5.84
CA TYR A 124 -15.18 -22.62 -5.19
C TYR A 124 -16.27 -22.90 -6.24
N ASN A 125 -16.91 -24.05 -6.14
CA ASN A 125 -18.09 -24.37 -6.94
C ASN A 125 -19.22 -23.36 -6.68
N SER A 126 -20.03 -23.10 -7.70
CA SER A 126 -21.13 -22.11 -7.68
C SER A 126 -22.22 -22.37 -6.64
N ALA A 127 -22.24 -23.56 -6.02
CA ALA A 127 -23.15 -23.98 -4.97
C ALA A 127 -22.79 -23.43 -3.56
N ASP A 128 -21.56 -22.99 -3.32
CA ASP A 128 -21.06 -22.59 -1.98
C ASP A 128 -21.07 -21.08 -1.73
N ARG A 129 -22.11 -20.37 -2.21
CA ARG A 129 -22.24 -18.90 -2.00
C ARG A 129 -22.37 -18.51 -0.52
N SER A 130 -22.93 -19.38 0.30
CA SER A 130 -23.07 -19.19 1.76
C SER A 130 -21.71 -19.23 2.45
N GLN A 131 -20.88 -20.20 2.05
CA GLN A 131 -19.51 -20.38 2.54
C GLN A 131 -18.64 -19.16 2.21
N ARG A 132 -18.81 -18.57 1.01
CA ARG A 132 -18.10 -17.34 0.58
C ARG A 132 -18.23 -16.18 1.58
N ARG A 133 -19.42 -15.97 2.16
CA ARG A 133 -19.66 -14.85 3.11
C ARG A 133 -19.12 -15.13 4.51
N GLU A 134 -19.16 -16.39 4.94
CA GLU A 134 -18.57 -16.83 6.21
C GLU A 134 -17.06 -16.69 6.17
N ASP A 135 -16.49 -17.12 5.05
CA ASP A 135 -15.07 -17.01 4.79
C ASP A 135 -14.67 -15.54 4.72
N ASP A 136 -15.31 -14.62 3.98
CA ASP A 136 -14.87 -13.21 3.82
C ASP A 136 -14.60 -12.41 5.11
N LYS A 137 -14.98 -12.94 6.28
CA LYS A 137 -14.52 -12.46 7.58
C LYS A 137 -12.98 -12.58 7.68
N PRO A 138 -12.29 -11.63 8.36
CA PRO A 138 -10.89 -11.81 8.71
C PRO A 138 -10.73 -13.15 9.44
N VAL A 139 -9.58 -13.82 9.26
CA VAL A 139 -9.27 -15.07 9.96
C VAL A 139 -9.65 -14.88 11.43
N PRO A 140 -10.60 -15.67 11.97
CA PRO A 140 -10.95 -15.60 13.37
C PRO A 140 -9.67 -15.80 14.15
N ALA A 141 -9.27 -14.77 14.90
CA ALA A 141 -8.04 -14.78 15.65
C ALA A 141 -8.20 -15.79 16.80
N THR A 142 -7.92 -17.05 16.51
CA THR A 142 -8.02 -18.12 17.49
C THR A 142 -6.65 -18.20 18.16
N VAL A 143 -6.59 -17.64 19.38
CA VAL A 143 -5.49 -17.66 20.36
C VAL A 143 -4.26 -16.75 20.04
N GLY A 144 -4.15 -15.61 20.73
CA GLY A 144 -2.91 -14.82 20.88
C GLY A 144 -2.65 -13.71 19.84
N ALA A 145 -3.69 -12.96 19.46
CA ALA A 145 -3.76 -12.10 18.28
C ALA A 145 -2.86 -10.84 18.24
N GLU A 146 -2.20 -10.46 19.33
CA GLU A 146 -1.35 -9.25 19.34
C GLU A 146 0.01 -9.42 18.64
N ASN A 147 0.48 -10.65 18.38
CA ASN A 147 1.88 -10.88 17.96
C ASN A 147 2.07 -11.65 16.66
N LEU A 148 1.01 -12.01 15.93
CA LEU A 148 1.13 -12.82 14.70
C LEU A 148 2.05 -12.17 13.66
N ILE A 149 2.01 -10.84 13.55
CA ILE A 149 2.83 -10.14 12.55
C ILE A 149 4.31 -10.12 12.87
N ASP A 150 4.69 -10.27 14.14
CA ASP A 150 6.09 -10.29 14.57
C ASP A 150 6.67 -11.71 14.53
N LEU A 151 5.85 -12.71 14.25
CA LEU A 151 6.32 -14.08 14.09
C LEU A 151 7.19 -14.21 12.84
N PRO A 152 8.29 -14.98 12.91
CA PRO A 152 8.99 -15.47 11.72
C PRO A 152 8.03 -16.17 10.73
N ASP A 153 8.37 -16.15 9.44
CA ASP A 153 7.50 -16.61 8.35
C ASP A 153 6.97 -18.04 8.54
N ASP A 154 7.82 -18.97 8.95
CA ASP A 154 7.48 -20.36 9.22
C ASP A 154 6.43 -20.49 10.35
N LYS A 155 6.62 -19.74 11.44
CA LYS A 155 5.70 -19.72 12.58
C LYS A 155 4.38 -19.05 12.25
N LEU A 156 4.42 -17.97 11.47
CA LEU A 156 3.21 -17.29 10.99
C LEU A 156 2.37 -18.23 10.13
N LEU A 157 2.98 -18.89 9.13
CA LEU A 157 2.27 -19.81 8.26
C LEU A 157 1.67 -21.00 9.02
N ALA A 158 2.37 -21.51 10.04
CA ALA A 158 1.87 -22.60 10.88
C ALA A 158 0.70 -22.17 11.79
N ALA A 159 0.63 -20.89 12.17
CA ALA A 159 -0.45 -20.34 12.98
C ALA A 159 -1.71 -19.98 12.16
N LEU A 160 -1.58 -19.86 10.84
CA LEU A 160 -2.69 -19.49 9.95
C LEU A 160 -3.52 -20.72 9.55
N PRO A 161 -4.85 -20.57 9.42
CA PRO A 161 -5.71 -21.69 9.07
C PRO A 161 -5.49 -22.13 7.62
N VAL A 162 -5.45 -23.44 7.41
CA VAL A 162 -5.67 -24.05 6.10
C VAL A 162 -7.15 -23.89 5.74
N GLN A 163 -7.45 -23.46 4.52
CA GLN A 163 -8.83 -23.22 4.10
C GLN A 163 -9.59 -24.55 3.95
N PRO A 164 -10.70 -24.74 4.69
CA PRO A 164 -11.48 -25.96 4.59
C PRO A 164 -12.17 -26.04 3.21
N ASN A 165 -12.38 -27.26 2.71
CA ASN A 165 -13.09 -27.52 1.45
C ASN A 165 -12.46 -26.92 0.18
N VAL A 166 -11.21 -26.47 0.26
CA VAL A 166 -10.42 -26.03 -0.88
C VAL A 166 -9.37 -27.12 -1.19
N PRO A 167 -9.17 -27.53 -2.46
CA PRO A 167 -8.13 -28.49 -2.81
C PRO A 167 -6.73 -27.92 -2.60
N ASN A 168 -5.77 -28.79 -2.29
CA ASN A 168 -4.36 -28.44 -2.31
C ASN A 168 -3.91 -28.12 -3.77
N PRO A 169 -3.04 -27.12 -3.99
CA PRO A 169 -2.35 -26.28 -3.00
C PRO A 169 -3.08 -24.97 -2.66
N TYR A 170 -4.27 -24.75 -3.22
CA TYR A 170 -5.06 -23.53 -3.02
C TYR A 170 -5.55 -23.32 -1.58
N ASN A 171 -5.57 -24.38 -0.78
CA ASN A 171 -5.97 -24.30 0.63
C ASN A 171 -4.86 -23.81 1.57
N LEU A 172 -3.61 -23.74 1.12
CA LEU A 172 -2.48 -23.38 1.95
C LEU A 172 -2.50 -21.87 2.28
N PRO A 173 -2.14 -21.46 3.51
CA PRO A 173 -2.23 -20.07 3.91
C PRO A 173 -1.22 -19.21 3.16
N PHE A 174 -1.71 -18.18 2.47
CA PHE A 174 -0.92 -17.15 1.82
C PHE A 174 -1.31 -15.79 2.43
N PRO A 175 -0.56 -15.26 3.40
CA PRO A 175 -0.93 -14.05 4.13
C PRO A 175 -0.80 -12.75 3.32
N TYR A 176 -1.66 -11.78 3.63
CA TYR A 176 -1.51 -10.36 3.28
C TYR A 176 -1.97 -9.47 4.43
N TYR A 177 -1.58 -8.19 4.43
CA TYR A 177 -1.69 -7.34 5.62
C TYR A 177 -2.45 -6.05 5.33
N ILE A 178 -3.37 -5.70 6.24
CA ILE A 178 -4.19 -4.49 6.18
C ILE A 178 -4.23 -3.85 7.56
N CYS A 179 -3.96 -2.54 7.66
CA CYS A 179 -4.06 -1.85 8.94
C CYS A 179 -5.53 -1.67 9.35
N GLY A 180 -5.79 -1.46 10.65
CA GLY A 180 -7.15 -1.21 11.15
C GLY A 180 -7.88 -0.01 10.54
N ARG A 181 -7.19 0.82 9.74
CA ARG A 181 -7.72 2.02 9.07
C ARG A 181 -8.04 1.81 7.58
N CYS A 182 -7.63 0.70 6.98
CA CYS A 182 -7.86 0.38 5.56
C CYS A 182 -8.85 -0.76 5.40
N SER A 183 -9.48 -0.85 4.21
CA SER A 183 -10.38 -1.94 3.86
C SER A 183 -9.59 -3.07 3.16
N PRO A 184 -9.82 -4.35 3.50
CA PRO A 184 -9.25 -5.48 2.75
C PRO A 184 -9.97 -5.72 1.41
N VAL A 185 -11.15 -5.14 1.21
CA VAL A 185 -11.97 -5.35 0.01
C VAL A 185 -11.23 -4.81 -1.23
N GLY A 186 -10.94 -5.69 -2.18
CA GLY A 186 -10.22 -5.35 -3.42
C GLY A 186 -8.72 -5.10 -3.21
N ALA A 187 -8.16 -5.39 -2.03
CA ALA A 187 -6.72 -5.30 -1.81
C ALA A 187 -5.97 -6.36 -2.62
N ILE A 188 -6.53 -7.56 -2.68
CA ILE A 188 -6.08 -8.69 -3.49
C ILE A 188 -7.24 -9.16 -4.37
N MET A 189 -6.96 -9.41 -5.65
CA MET A 189 -7.83 -10.15 -6.56
C MET A 189 -7.16 -11.46 -6.95
N THR A 190 -7.93 -12.51 -7.20
CA THR A 190 -7.37 -13.81 -7.58
C THR A 190 -8.20 -14.49 -8.64
N HIS A 191 -7.52 -15.14 -9.57
CA HIS A 191 -8.14 -16.05 -10.52
C HIS A 191 -7.26 -17.28 -10.73
N VAL A 192 -7.89 -18.42 -10.96
CA VAL A 192 -7.24 -19.61 -11.51
C VAL A 192 -7.82 -19.83 -12.89
N ARG A 193 -6.96 -19.90 -13.89
CA ARG A 193 -7.33 -20.08 -15.30
C ARG A 193 -6.46 -21.15 -15.93
N GLN A 194 -6.88 -21.65 -17.08
CA GLN A 194 -6.04 -22.50 -17.91
C GLN A 194 -5.26 -21.63 -18.92
N ASP A 195 -4.00 -21.96 -19.14
CA ASP A 195 -3.20 -21.39 -20.22
C ASP A 195 -3.56 -22.02 -21.58
N ALA A 196 -2.90 -21.58 -22.65
CA ALA A 196 -3.12 -22.10 -24.00
C ALA A 196 -2.77 -23.60 -24.15
N GLN A 197 -2.02 -24.16 -23.20
CA GLN A 197 -1.59 -25.56 -23.18
C GLN A 197 -2.49 -26.41 -22.26
N GLY A 198 -3.51 -25.80 -21.63
CA GLY A 198 -4.43 -26.46 -20.71
C GLY A 198 -3.90 -26.59 -19.28
N ASN A 199 -2.72 -26.02 -18.97
CA ASN A 199 -2.18 -26.04 -17.61
C ASN A 199 -2.86 -24.98 -16.74
N GLU A 200 -3.10 -25.30 -15.47
CA GLU A 200 -3.59 -24.32 -14.52
C GLU A 200 -2.52 -23.26 -14.24
N VAL A 201 -2.95 -22.00 -14.22
CA VAL A 201 -2.16 -20.82 -13.88
C VAL A 201 -2.94 -19.99 -12.88
N CYS A 202 -2.29 -19.66 -11.78
CA CYS A 202 -2.77 -18.73 -10.77
C CYS A 202 -2.46 -17.30 -11.22
N GLU A 203 -3.42 -16.40 -11.03
CA GLU A 203 -3.27 -14.96 -11.12
C GLU A 203 -3.55 -14.33 -9.78
N ILE A 204 -2.66 -13.46 -9.31
CA ILE A 204 -2.89 -12.57 -8.17
C ILE A 204 -2.78 -11.12 -8.63
N GLY A 205 -3.83 -10.34 -8.42
CA GLY A 205 -3.86 -8.90 -8.59
C GLY A 205 -3.60 -8.21 -7.25
N ILE A 206 -2.59 -7.35 -7.19
CA ILE A 206 -2.29 -6.50 -6.03
C ILE A 206 -2.63 -5.07 -6.40
N SER A 207 -3.58 -4.46 -5.69
CA SER A 207 -4.13 -3.15 -6.09
C SER A 207 -3.15 -1.99 -5.96
N SER A 208 -2.11 -2.12 -5.13
CA SER A 208 -1.04 -1.13 -5.04
C SER A 208 0.16 -1.56 -5.87
N LEU A 209 0.49 -0.81 -6.92
CA LEU A 209 1.66 -1.06 -7.77
C LEU A 209 2.96 -1.07 -6.95
N LYS A 210 3.12 -0.15 -6.00
CA LYS A 210 4.30 -0.12 -5.10
C LYS A 210 4.45 -1.42 -4.30
N ARG A 211 3.35 -1.96 -3.77
CA ARG A 211 3.37 -3.22 -3.00
C ARG A 211 3.52 -4.45 -3.90
N ALA A 212 2.97 -4.40 -5.11
CA ALA A 212 3.23 -5.40 -6.13
C ALA A 212 4.71 -5.44 -6.55
N ALA A 213 5.36 -4.27 -6.68
CA ALA A 213 6.79 -4.20 -6.97
C ALA A 213 7.63 -4.78 -5.83
N GLN A 214 7.25 -4.54 -4.56
CA GLN A 214 7.91 -5.19 -3.42
C GLN A 214 7.72 -6.72 -3.43
N PHE A 215 6.53 -7.19 -3.80
CA PHE A 215 6.26 -8.63 -3.97
C PHE A 215 7.12 -9.23 -5.09
N LEU A 216 7.22 -8.57 -6.26
CA LEU A 216 8.09 -9.02 -7.36
C LEU A 216 9.57 -9.00 -6.98
N ALA A 217 10.04 -7.93 -6.31
CA ALA A 217 11.43 -7.83 -5.88
C ALA A 217 11.84 -8.97 -4.94
N ARG A 218 10.94 -9.41 -4.06
CA ARG A 218 11.20 -10.52 -3.12
C ARG A 218 11.26 -11.88 -3.80
N ASN A 219 10.57 -12.08 -4.92
CA ASN A 219 10.49 -13.38 -5.59
C ASN A 219 11.43 -13.49 -6.81
N LEU A 220 11.63 -12.39 -7.54
CA LEU A 220 12.40 -12.33 -8.79
C LEU A 220 13.70 -11.52 -8.67
N GLY A 221 13.84 -10.69 -7.63
CA GLY A 221 14.93 -9.73 -7.50
C GLY A 221 14.65 -8.40 -8.21
N ARG A 222 15.39 -7.35 -7.82
CA ARG A 222 15.27 -5.99 -8.40
C ARG A 222 15.84 -5.88 -9.81
N ASP A 223 16.68 -6.83 -10.22
CA ASP A 223 17.28 -6.82 -11.56
C ASP A 223 16.41 -7.44 -12.64
N HIS A 224 15.34 -8.15 -12.26
CA HIS A 224 14.45 -8.85 -13.18
C HIS A 224 13.62 -7.88 -14.04
N GLU A 225 13.42 -8.22 -15.32
CA GLU A 225 12.72 -7.36 -16.30
C GLU A 225 11.30 -7.00 -15.86
N ASP A 226 10.54 -7.95 -15.31
CA ASP A 226 9.19 -7.68 -14.80
C ASP A 226 9.15 -6.70 -13.63
N PHE A 227 10.13 -6.74 -12.73
CA PHE A 227 10.25 -5.74 -11.67
C PHE A 227 10.56 -4.37 -12.29
N LYS A 228 11.54 -4.31 -13.19
CA LYS A 228 11.95 -3.06 -13.87
C LYS A 228 10.79 -2.44 -14.64
N ARG A 229 10.02 -3.24 -15.38
CA ARG A 229 8.82 -2.80 -16.11
C ARG A 229 7.78 -2.19 -15.17
N LEU A 230 7.44 -2.87 -14.08
CA LEU A 230 6.48 -2.33 -13.10
C LEU A 230 7.03 -1.07 -12.41
N TYR A 231 8.32 -1.05 -12.10
CA TYR A 231 8.96 0.10 -11.48
C TYR A 231 8.95 1.32 -12.41
N GLU A 232 9.24 1.14 -13.71
CA GLU A 232 9.11 2.19 -14.71
C GLU A 232 7.67 2.69 -14.83
N GLU A 233 6.67 1.82 -14.76
CA GLU A 233 5.26 2.24 -14.75
C GLU A 233 4.90 3.05 -13.50
N ILE A 234 5.42 2.67 -12.33
CA ILE A 234 5.29 3.47 -11.11
C ILE A 234 5.92 4.85 -11.30
N GLN A 235 7.11 4.93 -11.90
CA GLN A 235 7.81 6.18 -12.18
C GLN A 235 7.06 7.05 -13.20
N ARG A 236 6.54 6.46 -14.29
CA ARG A 236 5.71 7.16 -15.28
C ARG A 236 4.38 7.62 -14.68
N GLY A 237 3.83 6.85 -13.73
CA GLY A 237 2.62 7.16 -12.98
C GLY A 237 2.84 8.15 -11.82
N GLN A 238 4.09 8.50 -11.48
CA GLN A 238 4.39 9.62 -10.59
C GLN A 238 3.98 10.92 -11.29
N GLY A 239 2.71 11.28 -11.14
CA GLY A 239 2.05 12.39 -11.82
C GLY A 239 0.56 12.14 -12.09
N ASP A 240 0.14 10.87 -12.15
CA ASP A 240 -1.27 10.50 -12.21
C ASP A 240 -1.80 10.17 -10.82
N SER A 241 -2.02 11.22 -10.02
CA SER A 241 -2.59 11.11 -8.68
C SER A 241 -3.93 10.37 -8.62
N TRP A 242 -4.65 10.26 -9.75
CA TRP A 242 -5.90 9.51 -9.81
C TRP A 242 -5.65 8.02 -9.66
N SER A 243 -4.71 7.46 -10.42
CA SER A 243 -4.34 6.05 -10.36
C SER A 243 -3.85 5.59 -8.98
N ALA A 244 -3.25 6.51 -8.22
CA ALA A 244 -2.77 6.26 -6.86
C ALA A 244 -3.89 5.99 -5.85
N LEU A 245 -5.13 6.40 -6.13
CA LEU A 245 -6.27 6.12 -5.26
C LEU A 245 -6.69 4.64 -5.35
N PRO A 246 -7.08 4.00 -4.22
CA PRO A 246 -7.65 2.67 -4.24
C PRO A 246 -8.83 2.60 -5.21
N LEU A 247 -8.92 1.52 -6.00
CA LEU A 247 -9.98 1.35 -7.00
C LEU A 247 -11.38 1.59 -6.45
N ALA A 248 -11.69 1.03 -5.27
CA ALA A 248 -12.99 1.20 -4.64
C ALA A 248 -13.31 2.67 -4.35
N VAL A 249 -12.29 3.49 -4.07
CA VAL A 249 -12.42 4.94 -3.88
C VAL A 249 -12.66 5.62 -5.22
N ARG A 250 -11.87 5.32 -6.25
CA ARG A 250 -12.08 5.85 -7.62
C ARG A 250 -13.48 5.57 -8.15
N ASN A 251 -13.91 4.31 -8.11
CA ASN A 251 -15.24 3.90 -8.57
C ASN A 251 -16.40 4.58 -7.82
N ARG A 252 -16.17 5.06 -6.59
CA ARG A 252 -17.16 5.85 -5.84
C ARG A 252 -17.10 7.32 -6.22
N ILE A 253 -15.89 7.87 -6.38
CA ILE A 253 -15.69 9.25 -6.85
C ILE A 253 -16.25 9.43 -8.26
N ASP A 254 -16.07 8.46 -9.16
CA ASP A 254 -16.61 8.46 -10.53
C ASP A 254 -18.13 8.61 -10.62
N LYS A 255 -18.86 8.37 -9.51
CA LYS A 255 -20.32 8.55 -9.44
C LYS A 255 -20.73 10.01 -9.30
N TRP A 256 -19.83 10.89 -8.86
CA TRP A 256 -20.13 12.29 -8.57
C TRP A 256 -19.09 13.28 -9.08
N PHE A 257 -17.92 12.82 -9.52
CA PHE A 257 -16.89 13.64 -10.15
C PHE A 257 -16.47 13.04 -11.49
N ARG A 258 -16.29 13.90 -12.48
CA ARG A 258 -15.66 13.58 -13.76
C ARG A 258 -14.77 14.74 -14.16
N ALA A 259 -13.52 14.44 -14.47
CA ALA A 259 -12.61 15.40 -15.05
C ALA A 259 -13.10 15.84 -16.44
N ALA A 260 -13.03 17.13 -16.72
CA ALA A 260 -13.21 17.70 -18.04
C ALA A 260 -12.03 17.32 -18.95
N GLU A 261 -12.19 17.56 -20.26
CA GLU A 261 -11.12 17.28 -21.21
C GLU A 261 -9.86 18.11 -20.90
N GLY A 262 -8.74 17.40 -20.74
CA GLY A 262 -7.45 17.98 -20.33
C GLY A 262 -7.41 18.53 -18.90
N GLU A 263 -8.38 18.21 -18.04
CA GLU A 263 -8.33 18.50 -16.61
C GLU A 263 -7.57 17.38 -15.89
N ARG A 264 -6.58 17.75 -15.07
CA ARG A 264 -5.74 16.82 -14.33
C ARG A 264 -6.18 16.73 -12.88
N PHE A 265 -6.44 15.52 -12.41
CA PHE A 265 -6.69 15.24 -11.00
C PHE A 265 -5.41 15.44 -10.17
N VAL A 266 -5.52 16.15 -9.05
CA VAL A 266 -4.38 16.44 -8.17
C VAL A 266 -4.47 15.66 -6.86
N CYS A 267 -5.59 15.75 -6.14
CA CYS A 267 -5.79 14.96 -4.92
C CYS A 267 -7.27 14.79 -4.53
N TYR A 268 -7.53 13.82 -3.65
CA TYR A 268 -8.82 13.61 -2.99
C TYR A 268 -8.63 13.62 -1.47
N LEU A 269 -9.48 14.39 -0.79
CA LEU A 269 -9.52 14.51 0.65
C LEU A 269 -10.89 14.06 1.16
N ARG A 270 -10.91 13.06 2.04
CA ARG A 270 -12.16 12.54 2.63
C ARG A 270 -12.69 13.49 3.69
N ASP A 271 -13.98 13.77 3.66
CA ASP A 271 -14.65 14.47 4.77
C ASP A 271 -14.78 13.54 6.00
N SER A 272 -14.46 14.08 7.18
CA SER A 272 -14.45 13.34 8.44
C SER A 272 -15.81 12.80 8.89
N ASP A 273 -16.92 13.25 8.31
CA ASP A 273 -18.24 12.61 8.55
C ASP A 273 -18.36 11.22 7.91
N PHE A 274 -17.49 10.86 6.96
CA PHE A 274 -17.44 9.51 6.39
C PHE A 274 -16.34 8.69 7.04
N ALA A 275 -16.59 7.43 7.36
CA ALA A 275 -15.55 6.52 7.81
C ALA A 275 -14.53 6.27 6.69
N LYS A 276 -13.32 5.79 7.01
CA LYS A 276 -12.32 5.43 5.97
C LYS A 276 -12.83 4.34 5.02
N ALA A 277 -13.65 3.41 5.51
CA ALA A 277 -14.30 2.40 4.67
C ALA A 277 -15.27 3.00 3.64
N GLU A 278 -15.74 4.22 3.88
CA GLU A 278 -16.66 5.01 3.05
C GLU A 278 -15.93 6.03 2.17
N SER A 279 -14.59 6.01 2.14
CA SER A 279 -13.79 6.87 1.26
C SER A 279 -14.29 6.84 -0.18
N GLY A 280 -14.37 8.00 -0.79
CA GLY A 280 -14.93 8.22 -2.13
C GLY A 280 -16.44 8.44 -2.18
N LEU A 281 -17.20 8.28 -1.08
CA LEU A 281 -18.63 8.65 -1.05
C LEU A 281 -18.88 10.16 -0.89
N GLY A 282 -17.91 10.89 -0.36
CA GLY A 282 -17.95 12.34 -0.22
C GLY A 282 -16.60 12.89 0.25
N GLY A 283 -16.41 14.19 0.09
CA GLY A 283 -15.16 14.89 0.37
C GLY A 283 -14.87 16.00 -0.63
N LEU A 284 -13.58 16.26 -0.81
CA LEU A 284 -13.02 17.27 -1.69
C LEU A 284 -12.16 16.59 -2.77
N VAL A 285 -12.39 16.92 -4.03
CA VAL A 285 -11.46 16.63 -5.12
C VAL A 285 -10.83 17.95 -5.55
N ILE A 286 -9.51 18.00 -5.64
CA ILE A 286 -8.78 19.13 -6.20
C ILE A 286 -8.20 18.70 -7.54
N THR A 287 -8.44 19.50 -8.57
CA THR A 287 -7.84 19.38 -9.89
C THR A 287 -7.02 20.63 -10.19
N ASP A 288 -6.31 20.62 -11.32
CA ASP A 288 -5.63 21.81 -11.84
C ASP A 288 -6.59 22.93 -12.30
N ARG A 289 -7.91 22.70 -12.31
CA ARG A 289 -8.90 23.69 -12.75
C ARG A 289 -9.91 24.10 -11.69
N ARG A 290 -10.25 23.21 -10.74
CA ARG A 290 -11.30 23.46 -9.75
C ARG A 290 -11.14 22.62 -8.50
N VAL A 291 -11.71 23.14 -7.42
CA VAL A 291 -12.00 22.39 -6.19
C VAL A 291 -13.45 21.93 -6.26
N VAL A 292 -13.69 20.62 -6.20
CA VAL A 292 -15.02 20.00 -6.24
C VAL A 292 -15.34 19.41 -4.87
N PHE A 293 -16.37 19.94 -4.22
CA PHE A 293 -16.90 19.41 -2.97
C PHE A 293 -18.16 18.60 -3.22
N HIS A 294 -18.21 17.39 -2.67
CA HIS A 294 -19.39 16.53 -2.72
C HIS A 294 -19.71 15.94 -1.35
N LYS A 295 -20.95 16.07 -0.89
CA LYS A 295 -21.43 15.48 0.36
C LYS A 295 -22.95 15.34 0.35
N PHE A 296 -23.43 14.10 0.45
CA PHE A 296 -24.86 13.79 0.35
C PHE A 296 -25.48 14.37 -0.93
N ALA A 297 -26.45 15.27 -0.82
CA ALA A 297 -27.06 15.96 -1.97
C ALA A 297 -26.33 17.26 -2.36
N CYS A 298 -25.26 17.64 -1.65
CA CYS A 298 -24.50 18.86 -1.93
C CYS A 298 -23.38 18.56 -2.92
N HIS A 299 -23.33 19.32 -4.01
CA HIS A 299 -22.25 19.32 -5.00
C HIS A 299 -21.89 20.77 -5.33
N ARG A 300 -20.63 21.16 -5.14
CA ARG A 300 -20.13 22.53 -5.33
C ARG A 300 -18.80 22.49 -6.04
N GLU A 301 -18.57 23.44 -6.93
CA GLU A 301 -17.35 23.54 -7.70
C GLU A 301 -16.83 24.96 -7.62
N PHE A 302 -15.56 25.12 -7.23
CA PHE A 302 -14.89 26.40 -7.09
C PHE A 302 -13.75 26.43 -8.11
N PRO A 303 -13.85 27.21 -9.19
CA PRO A 303 -12.76 27.34 -10.15
C PRO A 303 -11.48 27.85 -9.47
N ILE A 304 -10.33 27.23 -9.78
CA ILE A 304 -9.01 27.62 -9.23
C ILE A 304 -8.63 29.04 -9.65
N ALA A 305 -9.02 29.44 -10.86
CA ALA A 305 -8.77 30.77 -11.41
C ALA A 305 -9.61 31.88 -10.77
N GLU A 306 -10.64 31.54 -9.99
CA GLU A 306 -11.51 32.52 -9.35
C GLU A 306 -11.15 32.68 -7.87
N PRO A 307 -11.20 33.92 -7.32
CA PRO A 307 -10.97 34.15 -5.91
C PRO A 307 -11.94 33.36 -5.02
N MET A 308 -11.39 32.53 -4.14
CA MET A 308 -12.15 31.84 -3.09
C MET A 308 -11.68 32.25 -1.70
N GLU A 309 -12.61 32.24 -0.74
CA GLU A 309 -12.29 32.47 0.67
C GLU A 309 -12.45 31.16 1.43
N ILE A 310 -11.40 30.80 2.18
CA ILE A 310 -11.32 29.62 3.03
C ILE A 310 -11.40 30.09 4.48
N GLN A 311 -12.51 29.79 5.15
CA GLN A 311 -12.65 30.01 6.59
C GLN A 311 -12.37 28.72 7.34
N VAL A 312 -11.55 28.80 8.39
CA VAL A 312 -11.14 27.66 9.20
C VAL A 312 -11.62 27.87 10.63
N ASP A 313 -12.67 27.15 11.03
CA ASP A 313 -13.13 27.15 12.42
C ASP A 313 -12.71 25.83 13.09
N GLN A 314 -12.05 25.92 14.25
CA GLN A 314 -11.77 24.75 15.08
C GLN A 314 -12.92 24.48 16.04
N HIS A 315 -13.47 23.27 16.01
CA HIS A 315 -14.42 22.79 17.01
C HIS A 315 -13.90 21.47 17.60
N ASP A 316 -13.44 21.51 18.84
CA ASP A 316 -12.77 20.40 19.52
C ASP A 316 -11.51 19.94 18.75
N SER A 317 -11.47 18.67 18.35
CA SER A 317 -10.38 18.06 17.56
C SER A 317 -10.66 18.04 16.05
N ILE A 318 -11.73 18.70 15.59
CA ILE A 318 -12.15 18.70 14.17
C ILE A 318 -12.09 20.12 13.63
N TYR A 319 -11.44 20.26 12.48
CA TYR A 319 -11.40 21.50 11.72
C TYR A 319 -12.59 21.54 10.77
N ARG A 320 -13.31 22.65 10.76
CA ARG A 320 -14.34 22.97 9.77
C ARG A 320 -13.74 23.96 8.78
N ILE A 321 -13.49 23.47 7.57
CA ILE A 321 -12.92 24.25 6.47
C ILE A 321 -14.07 24.62 5.55
N THR A 322 -14.43 25.89 5.53
CA THR A 322 -15.53 26.43 4.74
C THR A 322 -14.98 27.13 3.50
N PHE A 323 -15.33 26.63 2.33
CA PHE A 323 -15.02 27.24 1.04
C PHE A 323 -16.18 28.13 0.60
N THR A 324 -15.87 29.37 0.25
CA THR A 324 -16.86 30.33 -0.25
C THR A 324 -16.34 31.04 -1.50
N SER A 325 -17.25 31.34 -2.42
CA SER A 325 -16.98 32.24 -3.55
C SER A 325 -18.22 33.10 -3.80
N LYS A 326 -18.10 34.12 -4.66
CA LYS A 326 -19.21 35.04 -4.95
C LYS A 326 -20.42 34.34 -5.57
N GLU A 327 -20.18 33.32 -6.39
CA GLU A 327 -21.20 32.69 -7.23
C GLU A 327 -21.62 31.30 -6.72
N VAL A 328 -20.86 30.72 -5.79
CA VAL A 328 -21.05 29.34 -5.32
C VAL A 328 -21.46 29.36 -3.86
N LYS A 329 -22.56 28.65 -3.54
CA LYS A 329 -22.99 28.47 -2.15
C LYS A 329 -21.87 27.81 -1.32
N PRO A 330 -21.69 28.22 -0.05
CA PRO A 330 -20.63 27.69 0.80
C PRO A 330 -20.61 26.15 0.87
N ALA A 331 -19.40 25.60 0.92
CA ALA A 331 -19.15 24.18 1.15
C ALA A 331 -18.34 24.02 2.43
N VAL A 332 -18.70 23.05 3.27
CA VAL A 332 -18.02 22.80 4.55
C VAL A 332 -17.43 21.40 4.54
N LEU A 333 -16.10 21.34 4.53
CA LEU A 333 -15.33 20.12 4.71
C LEU A 333 -14.96 19.98 6.19
N LYS A 334 -15.33 18.85 6.80
CA LYS A 334 -14.81 18.49 8.13
C LYS A 334 -13.54 17.69 7.97
N SER A 335 -12.53 18.02 8.75
CA SER A 335 -11.18 17.50 8.55
C SER A 335 -10.37 17.42 9.84
N ASP A 336 -9.29 16.65 9.82
CA ASP A 336 -8.21 16.78 10.80
C ASP A 336 -7.29 17.99 10.47
N PRO A 337 -6.43 18.45 11.41
CA PRO A 337 -5.60 19.63 11.22
C PRO A 337 -4.57 19.47 10.08
N THR A 338 -4.03 18.26 9.89
CA THR A 338 -2.96 17.98 8.90
C THR A 338 -3.42 18.16 7.46
N LEU A 339 -4.73 18.00 7.22
CA LEU A 339 -5.33 18.15 5.90
C LEU A 339 -5.45 19.62 5.45
N LEU A 340 -5.47 20.60 6.37
CA LEU A 340 -5.46 22.02 5.99
C LEU A 340 -4.15 22.39 5.29
N GLU A 341 -3.02 21.96 5.86
CA GLU A 341 -1.69 22.17 5.27
C GLU A 341 -1.60 21.54 3.87
N THR A 342 -2.22 20.37 3.68
CA THR A 342 -2.29 19.71 2.38
C THR A 342 -3.10 20.52 1.37
N ILE A 343 -4.24 21.09 1.79
CA ILE A 343 -5.07 21.96 0.94
C ILE A 343 -4.27 23.20 0.53
N GLU A 344 -3.67 23.88 1.49
CA GLU A 344 -2.88 25.09 1.23
C GLU A 344 -1.70 24.81 0.30
N ALA A 345 -0.91 23.77 0.58
CA ALA A 345 0.22 23.38 -0.27
C ALA A 345 -0.24 23.07 -1.70
N THR A 346 -1.37 22.37 -1.85
CA THR A 346 -1.92 22.02 -3.16
C THR A 346 -2.41 23.26 -3.91
N LEU A 347 -3.16 24.15 -3.25
CA LEU A 347 -3.68 25.36 -3.86
C LEU A 347 -2.55 26.33 -4.26
N ASN A 348 -1.52 26.46 -3.43
CA ASN A 348 -0.33 27.25 -3.76
C ASN A 348 0.42 26.67 -4.97
N ALA A 349 0.58 25.35 -5.05
CA ALA A 349 1.22 24.69 -6.19
C ALA A 349 0.43 24.83 -7.51
N LEU A 350 -0.85 25.21 -7.43
CA LEU A 350 -1.73 25.45 -8.56
C LEU A 350 -1.91 26.94 -8.88
N ASP A 351 -1.17 27.83 -8.20
CA ASP A 351 -1.32 29.29 -8.31
C ASP A 351 -2.78 29.76 -8.09
N ALA A 352 -3.52 29.08 -7.22
CA ALA A 352 -4.91 29.41 -6.92
C ALA A 352 -5.02 30.78 -6.24
N THR A 353 -6.04 31.56 -6.57
CA THR A 353 -6.31 32.82 -5.86
C THR A 353 -7.23 32.55 -4.67
N TYR A 354 -6.69 32.59 -3.45
CA TYR A 354 -7.50 32.38 -2.25
C TYR A 354 -7.06 33.23 -1.05
N THR A 355 -7.97 33.45 -0.11
CA THR A 355 -7.69 34.07 1.18
C THR A 355 -8.08 33.13 2.31
N ILE A 356 -7.30 33.11 3.39
CA ILE A 356 -7.59 32.32 4.59
C ILE A 356 -8.07 33.26 5.70
N ARG A 357 -9.17 32.87 6.37
CA ARG A 357 -9.61 33.44 7.64
C ARG A 357 -9.66 32.35 8.70
N THR A 358 -9.03 32.59 9.84
CA THR A 358 -9.03 31.71 11.02
C THR A 358 -9.87 32.30 12.13
#